data_AF-A0A6J6VGN6-F1
#
_entry.id   AF-A0A6J6VGN6-F1
#
_cell.length_a   1.000
_cell.length_b   1.000
_cell.length_c   1.000
_cell.angle_alpha   90.00
_cell.angle_beta   90.00
_cell.angle_gamma   90.00
#
_symmetry.space_group_name_H-M   'P 1'
#
loop_
_entity.id
_entity.type
_entity.pdbx_description
1 polymer ?
#
loop_
_entity_poly.entity_id
_entity_poly.type
_entity_poly.pdbx_seq_one_letter_code
_entity_poly.pdbx_strand_id
1 'polypeptide(L)'
;MTDRDAVAALLGRTPEGRFEVVVRDAGGGPVVIRNEPFLADGRPMPTRYWLIGARERLLVSRLETTGGVNRSEADVGLDKVGEAHARYAAERDACIPADHQGPRPSGGVGGTRVGVKCLHAHYGWWLAGGDDPIGQWVADHLHEVDHAAHARVEVNHG
;
A
#
# COMPACT_ATOMS: atom_id res chain seq x y z
N MET A 1 22.37 8.30 -4.86
CA MET A 1 21.15 8.67 -4.13
C MET A 1 20.89 7.58 -3.11
N THR A 2 20.67 7.91 -1.84
CA THR A 2 20.32 6.88 -0.85
C THR A 2 18.85 6.49 -0.99
N ASP A 3 18.47 5.32 -0.49
CA ASP A 3 17.04 4.95 -0.42
C ASP A 3 16.24 6.01 0.35
N ARG A 4 16.83 6.59 1.40
CA ARG A 4 16.18 7.63 2.19
C ARG A 4 15.84 8.86 1.36
N ASP A 5 16.76 9.31 0.51
CA ASP A 5 16.55 10.47 -0.36
C ASP A 5 15.51 10.17 -1.45
N ALA A 6 15.58 8.97 -2.05
CA ALA A 6 14.65 8.53 -3.09
C ALA A 6 13.22 8.45 -2.54
N VAL A 7 13.05 7.84 -1.37
CA VAL A 7 11.76 7.74 -0.67
C VAL A 7 11.26 9.12 -0.26
N ALA A 8 12.12 10.01 0.25
CA ALA A 8 11.73 11.37 0.60
C ALA A 8 11.19 12.14 -0.62
N ALA A 9 11.84 12.00 -1.77
CA ALA A 9 11.39 12.61 -3.02
C ALA A 9 10.03 12.08 -3.48
N LEU A 10 9.80 10.77 -3.42
CA LEU A 10 8.52 10.15 -3.80
C LEU A 10 7.38 10.49 -2.83
N LEU A 11 7.69 10.64 -1.54
CA LEU A 11 6.71 11.04 -0.53
C LEU A 11 6.45 12.55 -0.53
N GLY A 12 7.33 13.36 -1.13
CA GLY A 12 7.30 14.82 -1.05
C GLY A 12 7.61 15.37 0.35
N ARG A 13 8.14 14.53 1.25
CA ARG A 13 8.47 14.88 2.64
C ARG A 13 9.49 13.91 3.21
N THR A 14 10.21 14.34 4.24
CA THR A 14 11.13 13.46 4.98
C THR A 14 10.36 12.33 5.68
N PRO A 15 10.77 11.06 5.52
CA PRO A 15 10.15 9.94 6.24
C PRO A 15 10.37 10.06 7.76
N GLU A 16 9.26 10.06 8.50
CA GLU A 16 9.23 10.16 9.98
C GLU A 16 9.63 8.84 10.67
N GLY A 17 9.37 7.70 10.03
CA GLY A 17 9.63 6.36 10.56
C GLY A 17 10.91 5.73 10.01
N ARG A 18 11.36 4.66 10.67
CA ARG A 18 12.29 3.70 10.06
C ARG A 18 11.52 2.82 9.08
N PHE A 19 12.18 2.48 7.99
CA PHE A 19 11.61 1.66 6.94
C PHE A 19 12.71 0.93 6.16
N GLU A 20 12.28 -0.07 5.39
CA GLU A 20 13.08 -0.75 4.38
C GLU A 20 12.37 -0.65 3.03
N VAL A 21 13.13 -0.48 1.94
CA VAL A 21 12.59 -0.64 0.58
C VAL A 21 12.51 -2.14 0.29
N VAL A 22 11.28 -2.67 0.21
CA VAL A 22 11.02 -4.11 0.05
C VAL A 22 10.63 -4.50 -1.38
N VAL A 23 10.23 -3.53 -2.20
CA VAL A 23 9.93 -3.73 -3.63
C VAL A 23 10.58 -2.61 -4.43
N ARG A 24 11.21 -2.98 -5.54
CA ARG A 24 11.81 -2.07 -6.51
C ARG A 24 11.30 -2.32 -7.91
N ASP A 25 11.32 -1.28 -8.73
CA ASP A 25 11.07 -1.40 -10.17
C ASP A 25 12.30 -1.94 -10.92
N ALA A 26 12.16 -2.14 -12.22
CA ALA A 26 13.25 -2.64 -13.08
C ALA A 26 14.46 -1.70 -13.17
N GLY A 27 14.28 -0.41 -12.87
CA GLY A 27 15.36 0.58 -12.79
C GLY A 27 16.00 0.67 -11.40
N GLY A 28 15.56 -0.13 -10.43
CA GLY A 28 16.02 -0.11 -9.04
C GLY A 28 15.37 0.97 -8.18
N GLY A 29 14.39 1.70 -8.71
CA GLY A 29 13.61 2.72 -8.00
C GLY A 29 12.70 2.09 -6.94
N PRO A 30 12.50 2.72 -5.77
CA PRO A 30 11.71 2.15 -4.70
C PRO A 30 10.20 2.23 -5.00
N VAL A 31 9.49 1.11 -4.86
CA VAL A 31 8.05 0.98 -5.16
C VAL A 31 7.25 0.79 -3.88
N VAL A 32 7.71 -0.06 -2.97
CA VAL A 32 7.07 -0.30 -1.67
C VAL A 32 8.10 -0.17 -0.56
N ILE A 33 7.74 0.57 0.49
CA ILE A 33 8.46 0.55 1.75
C ILE A 33 7.68 -0.26 2.81
N ARG A 34 8.43 -1.01 3.62
CA ARG A 34 7.95 -1.67 4.84
C ARG A 34 8.42 -0.85 6.03
N ASN A 35 7.47 -0.22 6.71
CA ASN A 35 7.68 0.58 7.90
C ASN A 35 7.77 -0.28 9.15
N GLU A 36 8.52 0.21 10.13
CA GLU A 36 8.40 -0.24 11.51
C GLU A 36 6.98 0.05 12.07
N PRO A 37 6.51 -0.72 13.06
CA PRO A 37 5.18 -0.54 13.64
C PRO A 37 5.02 0.78 14.41
N PHE A 38 6.11 1.49 14.69
CA PHE A 38 6.12 2.77 15.40
C PHE A 38 6.99 3.81 14.70
N LEU A 39 6.57 5.07 14.83
CA LEU A 39 7.38 6.25 14.51
C LEU A 39 8.49 6.45 15.56
N ALA A 40 9.44 7.33 15.26
CA ALA A 40 10.55 7.65 16.17
C ALA A 40 10.08 8.22 17.53
N ASP A 41 8.90 8.84 17.57
CA ASP A 41 8.29 9.40 18.78
C ASP A 41 7.38 8.40 19.52
N GLY A 42 7.33 7.14 19.09
CA GLY A 42 6.52 6.09 19.70
C GLY A 42 5.06 6.06 19.26
N ARG A 43 4.60 7.00 18.42
CA ARG A 43 3.25 6.92 17.85
C ARG A 43 3.12 5.68 16.94
N PRO A 44 1.98 4.97 16.97
CA PRO A 44 1.71 3.87 16.05
C PRO A 44 1.78 4.30 14.58
N MET A 45 2.47 3.50 13.75
CA MET A 45 2.47 3.68 12.30
C MET A 45 1.11 3.27 11.74
N PRO A 46 0.43 4.11 10.94
CA PRO A 46 -0.92 3.82 10.45
C PRO A 46 -1.01 2.63 9.49
N THR A 47 0.07 2.32 8.77
CA THR A 47 0.14 1.13 7.90
C THR A 47 1.60 0.74 7.67
N ARG A 48 1.85 -0.57 7.65
CA ARG A 48 3.16 -1.19 7.53
C ARG A 48 3.72 -1.08 6.11
N TYR A 49 2.91 -1.36 5.09
CA TYR A 49 3.34 -1.34 3.69
C TYR A 49 2.80 -0.09 2.99
N TRP A 50 3.69 0.73 2.42
CA TRP A 50 3.32 1.94 1.68
C TRP A 50 3.74 1.80 0.23
N LEU A 51 2.77 1.94 -0.67
CA LEU A 51 3.02 2.10 -2.10
C LEU A 51 3.49 3.52 -2.38
N ILE A 52 4.76 3.65 -2.75
CA ILE A 52 5.45 4.93 -3.00
C ILE A 52 5.87 5.12 -4.46
N GLY A 53 5.93 4.04 -5.24
CA GLY A 53 6.24 4.11 -6.66
C GLY A 53 5.27 5.02 -7.41
N ALA A 54 5.81 5.99 -8.17
CA ALA A 54 5.02 7.06 -8.76
C ALA A 54 3.98 6.52 -9.77
N ARG A 55 4.38 5.55 -10.60
CA ARG A 55 3.51 4.90 -11.59
C ARG A 55 2.42 4.08 -10.90
N GLU A 56 2.80 3.25 -9.95
CA GLU A 56 1.88 2.34 -9.26
C GLU A 56 0.83 3.15 -8.47
N ARG A 57 1.26 4.19 -7.76
CA ARG A 57 0.34 5.11 -7.07
C ARG A 57 -0.66 5.74 -8.03
N LEU A 58 -0.20 6.21 -9.19
CA LEU A 58 -1.05 6.83 -10.19
C LEU A 58 -2.11 5.86 -10.72
N LEU A 59 -1.71 4.64 -11.09
CA LEU A 59 -2.64 3.63 -11.59
C LEU A 59 -3.64 3.21 -10.53
N VAL A 60 -3.18 2.93 -9.30
CA VAL A 60 -4.07 2.58 -8.19
C VAL A 60 -5.06 3.70 -7.90
N SER A 61 -4.61 4.97 -7.88
CA SER A 61 -5.51 6.12 -7.68
C SER A 61 -6.56 6.27 -8.80
N ARG A 62 -6.21 5.95 -10.05
CA ARG A 62 -7.20 5.92 -11.14
C ARG A 62 -8.21 4.80 -10.94
N LEU A 63 -7.76 3.60 -10.57
CA LEU A 63 -8.63 2.46 -10.32
C LEU A 63 -9.60 2.74 -9.15
N GLU A 64 -9.12 3.39 -8.08
CA GLU A 64 -9.99 3.86 -6.99
C GLU A 64 -11.04 4.86 -7.49
N THR A 65 -10.65 5.80 -8.35
CA THR A 65 -11.56 6.81 -8.92
C THR A 65 -12.66 6.17 -9.78
N THR A 66 -12.39 5.02 -10.39
CA THR A 66 -13.39 4.24 -11.13
C THR A 66 -14.21 3.28 -10.26
N GLY A 67 -14.21 3.46 -8.93
CA GLY A 67 -14.98 2.65 -7.99
C GLY A 67 -14.30 1.33 -7.58
N GLY A 68 -12.98 1.21 -7.80
CA GLY A 68 -12.23 -0.03 -7.57
C GLY A 68 -12.32 -0.57 -6.14
N VAL A 69 -12.45 0.29 -5.13
CA VAL A 69 -12.62 -0.14 -3.72
C VAL A 69 -13.89 -0.99 -3.60
N ASN A 70 -15.05 -0.44 -3.97
CA ASN A 70 -16.34 -1.14 -3.86
C ASN A 70 -16.38 -2.40 -4.74
N ARG A 71 -15.80 -2.34 -5.95
CA ARG A 71 -15.71 -3.51 -6.84
C ARG A 71 -14.88 -4.62 -6.22
N SER A 72 -13.69 -4.29 -5.72
CA SER A 72 -12.80 -5.27 -5.09
C SER A 72 -13.45 -5.95 -3.88
N GLU A 73 -14.15 -5.20 -3.03
CA GLU A 73 -14.87 -5.78 -1.89
C GLU A 73 -16.00 -6.70 -2.33
N ALA A 74 -16.76 -6.31 -3.35
CA ALA A 74 -17.87 -7.11 -3.88
C ALA A 74 -17.36 -8.42 -4.53
N ASP A 75 -16.28 -8.34 -5.30
CA ASP A 75 -15.73 -9.49 -6.03
C ASP A 75 -14.99 -10.46 -5.09
N VAL A 76 -14.25 -9.94 -4.11
CA VAL A 76 -13.46 -10.75 -3.17
C VAL A 76 -14.29 -11.26 -1.99
N GLY A 77 -15.22 -10.46 -1.49
CA GLY A 77 -16.05 -10.75 -0.33
C GLY A 77 -15.40 -10.38 1.01
N LEU A 78 -16.21 -9.86 1.94
CA LEU A 78 -15.74 -9.34 3.23
C LEU A 78 -15.09 -10.38 4.14
N ASP A 79 -15.44 -11.67 4.01
CA ASP A 79 -14.84 -12.74 4.81
C ASP A 79 -13.34 -12.88 4.49
N LYS A 80 -12.99 -12.94 3.20
CA LYS A 80 -11.59 -13.01 2.75
C LYS A 80 -10.81 -11.74 3.08
N VAL A 81 -11.47 -10.58 3.01
CA VAL A 81 -10.87 -9.30 3.45
C VAL A 81 -10.57 -9.33 4.94
N GLY A 82 -11.48 -9.88 5.75
CA GLY A 82 -11.28 -10.07 7.19
C GLY A 82 -10.11 -11.00 7.51
N GLU A 83 -9.98 -12.13 6.78
CA GLU A 83 -8.84 -13.04 6.92
C GLU A 83 -7.51 -12.37 6.57
N ALA A 84 -7.47 -11.60 5.49
CA ALA A 84 -6.29 -10.82 5.09
C ALA A 84 -5.91 -9.80 6.17
N HIS A 85 -6.89 -9.07 6.73
CA HIS A 85 -6.68 -8.14 7.83
C HIS A 85 -6.11 -8.82 9.08
N ALA A 86 -6.61 -10.02 9.41
CA ALA A 86 -6.10 -10.79 10.56
C ALA A 86 -4.65 -11.21 10.35
N ARG A 87 -4.29 -11.70 9.16
CA ARG A 87 -2.92 -12.08 8.81
C ARG A 87 -1.97 -10.87 8.83
N TYR A 88 -2.40 -9.75 8.27
CA TYR A 88 -1.65 -8.49 8.32
C TYR A 88 -1.40 -8.02 9.75
N ALA A 89 -2.44 -8.04 10.59
CA ALA A 89 -2.34 -7.63 11.98
C ALA A 89 -1.37 -8.53 12.76
N ALA A 90 -1.47 -9.85 12.59
CA ALA A 90 -0.57 -10.80 13.22
C ALA A 90 0.89 -10.58 12.80
N GLU A 91 1.13 -10.37 11.50
CA GLU A 91 2.48 -10.08 10.96
C GLU A 91 3.06 -8.80 11.59
N ARG A 92 2.26 -7.74 11.69
CA ARG A 92 2.66 -6.47 12.34
C ARG A 92 2.95 -6.68 13.82
N ASP A 93 2.04 -7.34 14.52
CA ASP A 93 2.10 -7.49 15.97
C ASP A 93 3.28 -8.36 16.41
N ALA A 94 3.70 -9.31 15.57
CA ALA A 94 4.92 -10.10 15.78
C ALA A 94 6.22 -9.27 15.79
N CYS A 95 6.20 -8.05 15.26
CA CYS A 95 7.34 -7.13 15.27
C CYS A 95 7.29 -6.10 16.40
N ILE A 96 6.28 -6.16 17.26
CA ILE A 96 6.17 -5.30 18.42
C ILE A 96 6.75 -6.05 19.63
N PRO A 97 7.69 -5.45 20.40
CA PRO A 97 8.19 -6.06 21.62
C PRO A 97 7.07 -6.47 22.59
N ALA A 98 7.21 -7.64 23.21
CA ALA A 98 6.21 -8.19 24.14
C ALA A 98 6.03 -7.31 25.38
N ASP A 99 7.06 -6.57 25.77
CA ASP A 99 7.08 -5.65 26.91
C ASP A 99 6.69 -4.21 26.54
N HIS A 100 6.32 -3.93 25.27
CA HIS A 100 5.93 -2.60 24.81
C HIS A 100 4.80 -2.02 25.65
N GLN A 101 5.05 -0.86 26.26
CA GLN A 101 4.09 -0.09 27.03
C GLN A 101 3.59 1.10 26.20
N GLY A 102 2.28 1.32 26.14
CA GLY A 102 1.67 2.47 25.47
C GLY A 102 0.77 2.10 24.28
N PRO A 103 0.37 3.10 23.47
CA PRO A 103 -0.51 2.88 22.32
C PRO A 103 0.09 1.88 21.34
N ARG A 104 -0.76 1.05 20.74
CA ARG A 104 -0.38 0.05 19.73
C ARG A 104 -1.09 0.33 18.42
N PRO A 105 -0.46 0.06 17.26
CA PRO A 105 -1.18 0.03 16.00
C PRO A 105 -2.26 -1.06 16.07
N SER A 106 -3.39 -0.81 15.41
CA SER A 106 -4.54 -1.71 15.39
C SER A 106 -5.22 -1.68 14.03
N GLY A 107 -6.17 -2.61 13.81
CA GLY A 107 -6.78 -2.84 12.51
C GLY A 107 -5.92 -3.75 11.61
N GLY A 108 -6.36 -3.93 10.37
CA GLY A 108 -5.67 -4.68 9.33
C GLY A 108 -4.94 -3.78 8.34
N VAL A 109 -4.96 -4.18 7.08
CA VAL A 109 -4.33 -3.47 5.96
C VAL A 109 -4.87 -2.04 5.87
N GLY A 110 -3.98 -1.05 5.77
CA GLY A 110 -4.37 0.37 5.73
C GLY A 110 -4.95 0.91 7.04
N GLY A 111 -4.88 0.15 8.14
CA GLY A 111 -5.36 0.54 9.46
C GLY A 111 -6.89 0.51 9.61
N THR A 112 -7.59 -0.18 8.71
CA THR A 112 -9.05 -0.33 8.80
C THR A 112 -9.45 -1.50 9.70
N ARG A 113 -10.63 -1.43 10.30
CA ARG A 113 -11.19 -2.53 11.12
C ARG A 113 -11.99 -3.53 10.28
N VAL A 114 -12.69 -3.04 9.25
CA VAL A 114 -13.56 -3.82 8.37
C VAL A 114 -13.46 -3.23 6.98
N GLY A 115 -13.58 -4.09 5.97
CA GLY A 115 -13.62 -3.68 4.56
C GLY A 115 -12.30 -3.09 4.07
N VAL A 116 -12.36 -2.35 2.97
CA VAL A 116 -11.22 -1.77 2.26
C VAL A 116 -11.32 -0.26 2.29
N LYS A 117 -10.34 0.39 2.92
CA LYS A 117 -10.27 1.87 2.95
C LYS A 117 -9.64 2.45 1.69
N CYS A 118 -8.57 1.82 1.20
CA CYS A 118 -7.84 2.21 -0.01
C CYS A 118 -7.11 1.00 -0.62
N LEU A 119 -6.94 1.01 -1.93
CA LEU A 119 -6.26 -0.03 -2.69
C LEU A 119 -4.72 0.05 -2.55
N HIS A 120 -4.15 1.23 -2.25
CA HIS A 120 -2.68 1.40 -2.18
C HIS A 120 -2.02 0.52 -1.12
N ALA A 121 -2.63 0.42 0.07
CA ALA A 121 -2.07 -0.37 1.16
C ALA A 121 -2.12 -1.87 0.85
N HIS A 122 -3.23 -2.31 0.25
CA HIS A 122 -3.42 -3.69 -0.15
C HIS A 122 -2.48 -4.10 -1.28
N TYR A 123 -2.42 -3.30 -2.34
CA TYR A 123 -1.50 -3.57 -3.45
C TYR A 123 -0.03 -3.50 -3.01
N GLY A 124 0.31 -2.55 -2.13
CA GLY A 124 1.65 -2.47 -1.55
C GLY A 124 2.05 -3.71 -0.75
N TRP A 125 1.14 -4.26 0.07
CA TRP A 125 1.43 -5.50 0.81
C TRP A 125 1.53 -6.72 -0.11
N TRP A 126 0.63 -6.84 -1.10
CA TRP A 126 0.69 -7.92 -2.09
C TRP A 126 1.99 -7.92 -2.90
N LEU A 127 2.42 -6.76 -3.39
CA LEU A 127 3.70 -6.62 -4.09
C LEU A 127 4.89 -7.04 -3.22
N ALA A 128 4.80 -6.85 -1.90
CA ALA A 128 5.81 -7.28 -0.95
C ALA A 128 5.74 -8.79 -0.59
N GLY A 129 4.88 -9.55 -1.28
CA GLY A 129 4.69 -10.99 -1.07
C GLY A 129 3.62 -11.34 -0.04
N GLY A 130 2.84 -10.36 0.44
CA GLY A 130 1.70 -10.59 1.31
C GLY A 130 0.59 -11.35 0.59
N ASP A 131 -0.05 -12.28 1.28
CA ASP A 131 -1.24 -12.99 0.79
C ASP A 131 -2.46 -12.06 0.90
N ASP A 132 -2.58 -11.08 0.01
CA ASP A 132 -3.67 -10.09 0.04
C ASP A 132 -4.58 -10.26 -1.18
N PRO A 133 -5.81 -10.77 -1.03
CA PRO A 133 -6.72 -10.98 -2.15
C PRO A 133 -7.18 -9.67 -2.79
N ILE A 134 -7.24 -8.55 -2.04
CA ILE A 134 -7.53 -7.23 -2.62
C ILE A 134 -6.32 -6.75 -3.42
N GLY A 135 -5.10 -6.95 -2.90
CA GLY A 135 -3.88 -6.58 -3.61
C GLY A 135 -3.70 -7.38 -4.91
N GLN A 136 -4.04 -8.67 -4.90
CA GLN A 136 -4.10 -9.49 -6.12
C GLN A 136 -5.17 -8.96 -7.08
N TRP A 137 -6.38 -8.68 -6.59
CA TRP A 137 -7.45 -8.10 -7.40
C TRP A 137 -6.99 -6.81 -8.06
N VAL A 138 -6.28 -5.93 -7.35
CA VAL A 138 -5.70 -4.71 -7.94
C VAL A 138 -4.76 -5.07 -9.10
N ALA A 139 -3.82 -5.99 -8.88
CA ALA A 139 -2.86 -6.40 -9.92
C ALA A 139 -3.57 -6.84 -11.20
N ASP A 140 -4.63 -7.63 -11.06
CA ASP A 140 -5.42 -8.15 -12.18
C ASP A 140 -6.19 -7.05 -12.93
N HIS A 141 -6.49 -5.91 -12.29
CA HIS A 141 -7.34 -4.84 -12.83
C HIS A 141 -6.59 -3.55 -13.19
N LEU A 142 -5.28 -3.45 -12.94
CA LEU A 142 -4.51 -2.22 -13.29
C LEU A 142 -4.52 -1.91 -14.79
N HIS A 143 -4.63 -2.92 -15.65
CA HIS A 143 -4.67 -2.76 -17.10
C HIS A 143 -5.86 -1.89 -17.56
N GLU A 144 -6.99 -1.92 -16.84
CA GLU A 144 -8.19 -1.12 -17.14
C GLU A 144 -7.90 0.39 -17.19
N VAL A 145 -6.95 0.86 -16.36
CA VAL A 145 -6.64 2.28 -16.15
C VAL A 145 -5.27 2.70 -16.66
N ASP A 146 -4.46 1.74 -17.10
CA ASP A 146 -3.19 1.97 -17.79
C ASP A 146 -3.44 2.47 -19.22
N HIS A 147 -4.41 1.88 -19.92
CA HIS A 147 -4.77 2.26 -21.29
C HIS A 147 -5.41 3.66 -21.41
N ALA A 148 -6.10 4.13 -20.37
CA ALA A 148 -6.72 5.46 -20.35
C ALA A 148 -5.71 6.63 -20.36
N ALA A 149 -4.42 6.37 -20.07
CA ALA A 149 -3.35 7.37 -20.17
C ALA A 149 -2.91 7.62 -21.62
N HIS A 150 -2.86 6.56 -22.45
CA HIS A 150 -2.41 6.67 -23.83
C HIS A 150 -3.43 7.38 -24.71
N ALA A 151 -4.73 7.13 -24.50
CA ALA A 151 -5.80 7.77 -25.25
C ALA A 151 -5.93 9.30 -25.02
N ARG A 152 -5.40 9.85 -23.92
CA ARG A 152 -5.43 11.31 -23.66
C ARG A 152 -4.26 12.08 -24.28
N VAL A 153 -3.19 11.40 -24.68
CA VAL A 153 -2.04 12.03 -25.34
C VAL A 153 -2.31 12.26 -26.83
N GLU A 154 -3.12 11.40 -27.45
CA GLU A 154 -3.42 11.47 -28.90
C GLU A 154 -4.42 12.57 -29.28
N VAL A 155 -5.19 13.13 -28.34
CA VAL A 155 -6.25 14.13 -28.63
C VAL A 155 -5.82 15.59 -28.48
N ASN A 156 -4.57 15.87 -28.09
CA ASN A 156 -4.06 17.24 -27.87
C ASN A 156 -3.12 17.76 -28.98
N HIS A 157 -3.14 17.16 -30.16
CA HIS A 157 -2.38 17.62 -31.34
C HIS A 157 -3.22 17.74 -32.61
N GLY A 158 -4.49 18.16 -32.49
CA GLY A 158 -5.39 18.46 -33.61
C GLY A 158 -5.91 19.88 -33.55
#